data_AF-A0A8T7JBV5-F1
#
_entry.id   AF-A0A8T7JBV5-F1
#
_cell.length_a   1.000
_cell.length_b   1.000
_cell.length_c   1.000
_cell.angle_alpha   90.00
_cell.angle_beta   90.00
_cell.angle_gamma   90.00
#
_symmetry.space_group_name_H-M   'P 1'
#
loop_
_entity.id
_entity.type
_entity.pdbx_description
1 polymer ?
#
loop_
_entity_poly.entity_id
_entity_poly.type
_entity_poly.pdbx_seq_one_letter_code
_entity_poly.pdbx_strand_id
1 'polypeptide(L)' 'GAVMAARTGAKVLPVAHDAGRCWPRSLLKKRPGTVHLRYLPVIETEGLEPQEILQRAQDAIEAEQAKLAKM' A
#
# COMPACT_ATOMS: atom_id res chain seq x y z
N GLY A 1 -4.44 -3.17 9.38
CA GLY A 1 -4.11 -4.46 8.76
C GLY A 1 -3.13 -5.27 9.60
N ALA A 2 -1.95 -4.72 9.87
CA ALA A 2 -0.83 -5.45 10.48
C ALA A 2 -1.16 -6.20 11.78
N VAL A 3 -1.85 -5.58 12.74
CA VAL A 3 -2.23 -6.25 14.01
C VAL A 3 -3.10 -7.49 13.79
N MET A 4 -4.05 -7.42 12.86
CA MET A 4 -4.91 -8.56 12.53
C MET A 4 -4.11 -9.65 11.81
N ALA A 5 -3.24 -9.27 10.89
CA ALA A 5 -2.39 -10.20 10.16
C ALA A 5 -1.43 -10.96 11.09
N ALA A 6 -0.75 -10.27 12.00
CA ALA A 6 0.11 -10.88 13.01
C ALA A 6 -0.63 -11.89 13.89
N ARG A 7 -1.86 -11.58 14.29
CA ARG A 7 -2.68 -12.44 15.17
C ARG A 7 -3.28 -13.66 14.46
N THR A 8 -3.48 -13.58 13.15
CA THR A 8 -4.21 -14.60 12.39
C THR A 8 -3.31 -15.43 11.47
N GLY A 9 -2.06 -15.01 11.26
CA GLY A 9 -1.17 -15.57 10.23
C GLY A 9 -1.61 -15.24 8.81
N ALA A 10 -2.58 -14.33 8.63
CA ALA A 10 -3.06 -13.95 7.31
C ALA A 10 -1.96 -13.16 6.56
N LYS A 11 -1.72 -13.56 5.30
CA LYS A 11 -0.76 -12.90 4.42
C LYS A 11 -1.18 -11.47 4.12
N VAL A 12 -0.21 -10.58 3.92
CA VAL A 12 -0.46 -9.20 3.52
C VAL A 12 0.03 -8.99 2.09
N LEU A 13 -0.84 -8.54 1.20
CA LEU A 13 -0.49 -8.11 -0.16
C LEU A 13 -0.44 -6.58 -0.19
N PRO A 14 0.75 -5.94 -0.18
CA PRO A 14 0.85 -4.50 -0.27
C PRO A 14 0.47 -4.02 -1.69
N VAL A 15 -0.19 -2.86 -1.77
CA VAL A 15 -0.59 -2.26 -3.05
C VAL A 15 -0.23 -0.79 -3.06
N ALA A 16 0.56 -0.38 -4.04
CA ALA A 16 0.85 1.03 -4.32
C ALA A 16 -0.13 1.57 -5.38
N HIS A 17 -0.57 2.83 -5.22
CA HIS A 17 -1.45 3.48 -6.19
C HIS A 17 -1.20 4.99 -6.28
N ASP A 18 -1.52 5.60 -7.42
CA ASP A 18 -1.36 7.04 -7.70
C ASP A 18 -2.70 7.82 -7.70
N ALA A 19 -3.76 7.25 -7.13
CA ALA A 19 -5.12 7.80 -7.13
C ALA A 19 -5.22 9.28 -6.70
N GLY A 20 -4.29 9.74 -5.85
CA GLY A 20 -4.20 11.14 -5.41
C GLY A 20 -4.02 12.14 -6.56
N ARG A 21 -3.54 11.71 -7.73
CA ARG A 21 -3.47 12.54 -8.96
C ARG A 21 -4.85 12.89 -9.50
N CYS A 22 -5.80 11.96 -9.43
CA CYS A 22 -7.19 12.18 -9.86
C CYS A 22 -8.04 12.76 -8.71
N TRP A 23 -7.80 12.26 -7.48
CA TRP A 23 -8.61 12.51 -6.29
C TRP A 23 -7.71 12.95 -5.11
N PRO A 24 -7.17 14.18 -5.15
CA PRO A 24 -6.35 14.72 -4.07
C PRO A 24 -7.15 14.87 -2.77
N ARG A 25 -6.44 14.82 -1.64
CA ARG A 25 -7.05 14.93 -0.30
C ARG A 25 -7.81 16.26 -0.16
N SER A 26 -9.00 16.21 0.43
CA SER A 26 -9.83 17.37 0.79
C SER A 26 -10.47 18.17 -0.36
N LEU A 27 -10.51 17.64 -1.59
CA LEU A 27 -11.35 18.21 -2.65
C LEU A 27 -12.66 17.42 -2.80
N LEU A 28 -13.79 18.13 -2.76
CA LEU A 28 -15.10 17.56 -3.12
C LEU A 28 -15.17 17.22 -4.63
N LYS A 29 -14.32 17.86 -5.44
CA LYS A 29 -14.28 17.68 -6.89
C LYS A 29 -13.29 16.58 -7.27
N LYS A 30 -13.79 15.34 -7.34
CA LYS A 30 -13.09 14.21 -7.97
C LYS A 30 -13.02 14.43 -9.48
N ARG A 31 -11.84 14.33 -10.08
CA ARG A 31 -11.68 14.38 -11.54
C ARG A 31 -11.64 12.97 -12.12
N PRO A 32 -12.25 12.72 -13.27
CA PRO A 32 -12.04 11.47 -14.00
C PRO A 32 -10.59 11.39 -14.49
N GLY A 33 -10.06 10.17 -14.55
CA GLY A 33 -8.68 9.89 -14.95
C GLY A 33 -8.34 8.41 -14.71
N THR A 34 -7.14 8.01 -15.12
CA THR A 34 -6.63 6.65 -14.91
C THR A 34 -5.85 6.57 -13.61
N VAL A 35 -6.24 5.63 -12.75
CA VAL A 35 -5.49 5.28 -11.55
C VAL A 35 -4.68 4.02 -11.82
N HIS A 36 -3.39 4.06 -11.53
CA HIS A 36 -2.49 2.94 -11.65
C HIS A 36 -2.36 2.24 -10.30
N LEU A 37 -2.47 0.92 -10.33
CA LEU A 37 -2.28 0.04 -9.19
C LEU A 37 -1.05 -0.85 -9.45
N ARG A 38 -0.25 -1.07 -8.41
CA ARG A 38 0.88 -2.01 -8.41
C ARG A 38 0.73 -2.93 -7.22
N TYR A 39 0.50 -4.20 -7.51
CA TYR A 39 0.51 -5.28 -6.51
C TYR A 39 1.96 -5.67 -6.24
N LEU A 40 2.35 -5.62 -4.96
CA LEU A 40 3.73 -5.85 -4.54
C LEU A 40 3.90 -7.27 -4.01
N PRO A 41 5.14 -7.74 -3.77
CA PRO A 41 5.37 -9.05 -3.19
C PRO A 41 4.59 -9.25 -1.88
N VAL A 42 4.03 -10.44 -1.72
CA VAL A 42 3.29 -10.82 -0.52
C VAL A 42 4.22 -10.87 0.68
N ILE A 43 3.76 -10.34 1.81
CA ILE A 43 4.42 -10.42 3.10
C ILE A 43 3.78 -11.59 3.87
N GLU A 44 4.59 -12.62 4.13
CA GLU A 44 4.26 -13.66 5.10
C GLU A 44 4.34 -13.06 6.51
N THR A 45 3.33 -13.30 7.35
CA THR A 45 3.14 -12.57 8.62
C THR A 45 3.28 -13.44 9.86
N GLU A 46 3.39 -14.76 9.67
CA GLU A 46 3.52 -15.70 10.77
C GLU A 46 4.83 -15.45 11.55
N GLY A 47 4.71 -15.32 12.87
CA GLY A 47 5.83 -15.02 13.76
C GLY A 47 6.36 -13.58 13.68
N LEU A 48 5.73 -12.69 12.91
CA LEU A 48 6.11 -11.28 12.84
C LEU A 48 5.29 -10.42 13.80
N GLU A 49 5.95 -9.48 14.45
CA GLU A 49 5.28 -8.43 15.22
C GLU A 49 4.50 -7.48 14.29
N PRO A 50 3.37 -6.89 14.74
CA PRO A 50 2.59 -5.96 13.94
C PRO A 50 3.41 -4.78 13.39
N GLN A 51 4.37 -4.28 14.15
CA GLN A 51 5.22 -3.16 13.74
C GLN A 51 6.11 -3.53 12.55
N GLU A 52 6.65 -4.75 12.55
CA GLU A 52 7.50 -5.29 11.49
C GLU A 52 6.71 -5.46 10.18
N ILE A 53 5.49 -6.00 10.26
CA ILE A 53 4.60 -6.13 9.10
C ILE A 53 4.28 -4.76 8.51
N LEU A 54 4.00 -3.78 9.37
CA LEU A 54 3.69 -2.41 8.95
C LEU A 54 4.88 -1.77 8.24
N GLN A 55 6.08 -1.88 8.82
CA GLN A 55 7.30 -1.31 8.25
C GLN A 55 7.61 -1.91 6.88
N ARG A 56 7.59 -3.25 6.75
CA ARG A 56 7.82 -3.93 5.46
C ARG A 56 6.83 -3.50 4.38
N ALA A 57 5.56 -3.36 4.75
CA ALA A 57 4.54 -2.89 3.83
C ALA A 57 4.77 -1.44 3.41
N GLN A 58 5.12 -0.57 4.36
CA GLN A 58 5.42 0.83 4.12
C GLN A 58 6.61 0.98 3.17
N ASP A 59 7.74 0.33 3.47
CA ASP A 59 8.96 0.40 2.66
C ASP A 59 8.70 -0.04 1.22
N ALA A 60 7.99 -1.17 1.04
CA ALA A 60 7.65 -1.68 -0.28
C ALA A 60 6.73 -0.72 -1.06
N ILE A 61 5.72 -0.17 -0.40
CA ILE A 61 4.76 0.76 -1.01
C ILE A 61 5.45 2.07 -1.39
N GLU A 62 6.24 2.67 -0.49
CA GLU A 62 6.93 3.93 -0.74
C GLU A 62 7.95 3.80 -1.87
N ALA A 63 8.69 2.69 -1.91
CA ALA A 63 9.63 2.40 -3.00
C ALA A 63 8.94 2.32 -4.38
N GLU A 64 7.74 1.73 -4.45
CA GLU A 64 6.98 1.65 -5.70
C GLU A 64 6.25 2.97 -6.03
N GLN A 65 5.72 3.67 -5.04
CA GLN A 65 5.09 4.98 -5.22
C GLN A 65 6.06 5.98 -5.85
N ALA A 66 7.34 5.96 -5.46
CA ALA A 66 8.38 6.80 -6.08
C ALA A 66 8.56 6.53 -7.59
N LYS A 67 8.23 5.33 -8.07
CA LYS A 67 8.24 4.98 -9.50
C LYS A 67 6.96 5.44 -10.19
N LEU A 68 5.80 5.22 -9.57
CA LEU A 68 4.51 5.71 -10.07
C LEU A 68 4.48 7.24 -10.19
N ALA A 69 5.17 7.97 -9.31
CA ALA A 69 5.27 9.42 -9.38
C ALA A 69 5.98 9.93 -10.65
N LYS A 70 6.77 9.08 -11.33
CA LYS A 70 7.54 9.41 -12.54
C LYS A 70 6.86 8.97 -13.85
N MET A 71 5.76 8.24 -13.76
CA MET A 71 4.89 7.90 -14.90
C MET A 71 3.92 9.05 -15.18
#